data_AF-A0A257M0Z0-F1
#
_entry.id   AF-A0A257M0Z0-F1
#
_cell.length_a   1.000
_cell.length_b   1.000
_cell.length_c   1.000
_cell.angle_alpha   90.00
_cell.angle_beta   90.00
_cell.angle_gamma   90.00
#
_symmetry.space_group_name_H-M   'P 1'
#
loop_
_entity.id
_entity.type
_entity.pdbx_description
1 polymer ?
#
loop_
_entity_poly.entity_id
_entity_poly.type
_entity_poly.pdbx_seq_one_letter_code
_entity_poly.pdbx_strand_id
1 'polypeptide(L)'
;MKAFSLMTLGACALLASCAGPKQAPLPSAEMSARSGKPLATLQRGHAVYLAQCTRCHEAKLPETISHEDWHIVVPGMAWNAGISKSDEKAVLAYLLAAKQG
;
A
#
# COMPACT_ATOMS: atom_id res chain seq x y z
N MET A 1 -40.44 36.11 40.26
CA MET A 1 -39.47 34.99 40.32
C MET A 1 -39.52 34.22 39.01
N LYS A 2 -38.49 34.31 38.15
CA LYS A 2 -38.17 33.30 37.13
C LYS A 2 -36.65 33.29 36.95
N ALA A 3 -36.00 32.27 37.47
CA ALA A 3 -34.56 32.08 37.39
C ALA A 3 -34.16 31.81 35.94
N PHE A 4 -33.20 32.57 35.43
CA PHE A 4 -32.59 32.36 34.12
C PHE A 4 -31.71 31.11 34.23
N SER A 5 -32.19 29.98 33.71
CA SER A 5 -31.44 28.72 33.73
C SER A 5 -30.34 28.74 32.68
N LEU A 6 -29.12 28.62 33.18
CA LEU A 6 -27.88 28.36 32.48
C LEU A 6 -27.95 26.95 31.86
N MET A 7 -27.85 26.83 30.54
CA MET A 7 -27.60 25.54 29.88
C MET A 7 -26.68 25.76 28.68
N THR A 8 -25.39 25.91 28.97
CA THR A 8 -24.30 25.83 28.01
C THR A 8 -24.26 24.42 27.42
N LEU A 9 -24.88 24.24 26.26
CA LEU A 9 -24.82 23.01 25.48
C LEU A 9 -23.42 22.88 24.89
N GLY A 10 -22.71 21.83 25.30
CA GLY A 10 -21.32 21.56 24.93
C GLY A 10 -21.12 21.46 23.43
N ALA A 11 -20.14 22.23 22.93
CA ALA A 11 -19.56 22.05 21.62
C ALA A 11 -18.79 20.72 21.61
N CYS A 12 -19.47 19.64 21.20
CA CYS A 12 -18.82 18.37 20.92
C CYS A 12 -17.98 18.56 19.64
N ALA A 13 -16.68 18.81 19.82
CA ALA A 13 -15.71 18.89 18.75
C ALA A 13 -15.62 17.52 18.05
N LEU A 14 -16.29 17.40 16.91
CA LEU A 14 -16.10 16.30 15.97
C LEU A 14 -14.69 16.45 15.37
N LEU A 15 -13.69 15.84 16.02
CA LEU A 15 -12.39 15.61 15.41
C LEU A 15 -12.58 14.58 14.29
N ALA A 16 -12.87 15.08 13.09
CA ALA A 16 -12.86 14.30 11.88
C ALA A 16 -11.43 13.76 11.67
N SER A 17 -11.23 12.48 11.99
CA SER A 17 -9.98 11.78 11.70
C SER A 17 -9.87 11.59 10.19
N CYS A 18 -9.06 12.43 9.54
CA CYS A 18 -8.71 12.29 8.13
C CYS A 18 -7.69 11.14 7.95
N ALA A 19 -8.09 9.90 8.24
CA ALA A 19 -7.37 8.74 7.76
C ALA A 19 -7.66 8.59 6.26
N GLY A 20 -6.89 9.29 5.42
CA GLY A 20 -6.95 9.13 3.97
C GLY A 20 -6.65 7.69 3.55
N PRO A 21 -7.03 7.28 2.33
CA PRO A 21 -6.76 5.93 1.84
C PRO A 21 -5.25 5.66 1.89
N LYS A 22 -4.86 4.53 2.48
CA LYS A 22 -3.45 4.10 2.49
C LYS A 22 -2.99 3.90 1.05
N GLN A 23 -1.93 4.60 0.68
CA GLN A 23 -1.30 4.49 -0.63
C GLN A 23 -0.12 3.53 -0.55
N ALA A 24 0.18 2.85 -1.65
CA ALA A 24 1.37 2.01 -1.72
C ALA A 24 2.63 2.88 -1.63
N PRO A 25 3.65 2.50 -0.83
CA PRO A 25 4.86 3.31 -0.63
C PRO A 25 5.63 3.54 -1.93
N LEU A 26 6.15 4.76 -2.12
CA LEU A 26 7.03 5.07 -3.24
C LEU A 26 8.41 4.40 -3.07
N PRO A 27 8.99 3.81 -4.13
CA PRO A 27 10.36 3.34 -4.10
C PRO A 27 11.36 4.43 -3.71
N SER A 28 12.24 4.12 -2.76
CA SER A 28 13.25 5.05 -2.24
C SER A 28 14.64 4.41 -2.15
N ALA A 29 15.68 5.25 -2.03
CA ALA A 29 17.04 4.78 -1.78
C ALA A 29 17.13 3.96 -0.48
N GLU A 30 16.36 4.31 0.54
CA GLU A 30 16.28 3.56 1.80
C GLU A 30 15.69 2.15 1.59
N MET A 31 14.58 2.04 0.85
CA MET A 31 14.02 0.74 0.48
C MET A 31 15.03 -0.11 -0.30
N SER A 32 15.77 0.51 -1.22
CA SER A 32 16.83 -0.16 -1.98
C SER A 32 17.93 -0.70 -1.07
N ALA A 33 18.41 0.11 -0.12
CA ALA A 33 19.43 -0.29 0.84
C ALA A 33 18.95 -1.43 1.76
N ARG A 34 17.73 -1.34 2.31
CA ARG A 34 17.17 -2.37 3.20
C ARG A 34 16.92 -3.70 2.49
N SER A 35 16.41 -3.65 1.26
CA SER A 35 16.05 -4.86 0.49
C SER A 35 17.20 -5.49 -0.28
N GLY A 36 18.32 -4.77 -0.44
CA GLY A 36 19.42 -5.18 -1.33
C GLY A 36 19.02 -5.23 -2.81
N LYS A 37 17.91 -4.60 -3.21
CA LYS A 37 17.44 -4.55 -4.60
C LYS A 37 17.80 -3.20 -5.22
N PRO A 38 18.23 -3.16 -6.50
CA PRO A 38 18.48 -1.90 -7.18
C PRO A 38 17.24 -1.01 -7.20
N LEU A 39 17.41 0.29 -6.94
CA LEU A 39 16.30 1.26 -6.96
C LEU A 39 15.50 1.21 -8.28
N ALA A 40 16.18 1.06 -9.41
CA ALA A 40 15.54 0.91 -10.72
C ALA A 40 14.61 -0.32 -10.81
N THR A 41 14.96 -1.43 -10.15
CA THR A 41 14.09 -2.62 -10.07
C THR A 41 12.85 -2.33 -9.24
N LEU A 42 13.00 -1.63 -8.11
CA LEU A 42 11.87 -1.26 -7.25
C LEU A 42 10.94 -0.25 -7.95
N GLN A 43 11.51 0.71 -8.70
CA GLN A 43 10.75 1.64 -9.53
C GLN A 43 9.96 0.93 -10.62
N ARG A 44 10.57 -0.04 -11.31
CA ARG A 44 9.87 -0.87 -12.29
C ARG A 44 8.74 -1.66 -11.62
N GLY A 45 9.02 -2.29 -10.48
CA GLY A 45 8.03 -3.06 -9.74
C GLY A 45 6.83 -2.24 -9.29
N HIS A 46 7.07 -1.03 -8.77
CA HIS A 46 6.00 -0.11 -8.39
C HIS A 46 5.15 0.33 -9.60
N ALA A 47 5.78 0.61 -10.75
CA ALA A 47 5.04 0.93 -11.96
C ALA A 47 4.16 -0.24 -12.42
N VAL A 48 4.67 -1.48 -12.34
CA VAL A 48 3.89 -2.70 -12.63
C VAL A 48 2.74 -2.86 -11.63
N TYR A 49 2.98 -2.65 -10.34
CA TYR A 49 1.96 -2.72 -9.29
C TYR A 49 0.78 -1.77 -9.59
N LEU A 50 1.06 -0.50 -9.87
CA LEU A 50 0.02 0.49 -10.16
C LEU A 50 -0.75 0.20 -11.45
N ALA A 51 -0.07 -0.33 -12.48
CA ALA A 51 -0.67 -0.55 -13.79
C ALA A 51 -1.39 -1.91 -13.92
N GLN A 52 -0.94 -2.94 -13.20
CA GLN A 52 -1.39 -4.32 -13.42
C GLN A 52 -2.15 -4.91 -12.23
N CYS A 53 -1.72 -4.65 -11.00
CA CYS A 53 -2.31 -5.30 -9.80
C CYS A 53 -3.68 -4.75 -9.42
N THR A 54 -4.09 -3.62 -10.00
CA THR A 54 -5.39 -2.95 -9.78
C THR A 54 -6.39 -3.19 -10.91
N ARG A 55 -5.98 -3.89 -11.98
CA ARG A 55 -6.76 -4.01 -13.21
C ARG A 55 -7.94 -4.97 -13.08
N CYS A 56 -7.81 -6.02 -12.25
CA CYS A 56 -8.80 -7.10 -12.16
C CYS A 56 -9.56 -7.11 -10.84
N HIS A 57 -9.00 -6.55 -9.77
CA HIS A 57 -9.60 -6.42 -8.45
C HIS A 57 -8.95 -5.24 -7.71
N GLU A 58 -9.48 -4.90 -6.53
CA GLU A 58 -8.90 -3.87 -5.69
C GLU A 58 -7.42 -4.16 -5.35
N ALA A 59 -6.61 -3.10 -5.30
CA ALA A 59 -5.19 -3.20 -4.96
C ALA A 59 -5.02 -3.82 -3.58
N LYS A 60 -4.15 -4.83 -3.47
CA LYS A 60 -3.69 -5.33 -2.18
C LYS A 60 -2.44 -4.57 -1.77
N LEU A 61 -2.53 -3.83 -0.67
CA LEU A 61 -1.41 -3.04 -0.18
C LEU A 61 -0.29 -3.96 0.32
N PRO A 62 1.00 -3.57 0.15
CA PRO A 62 2.14 -4.43 0.50
C PRO A 62 2.08 -5.01 1.91
N GLU A 63 1.60 -4.24 2.88
CA GLU A 63 1.52 -4.64 4.29
C GLU A 63 0.42 -5.68 4.59
N THR A 64 -0.56 -5.86 3.70
CA THR A 64 -1.76 -6.70 3.94
C THR A 64 -1.53 -8.19 3.73
N ILE A 65 -0.42 -8.57 3.11
CA ILE A 65 -0.05 -9.95 2.80
C ILE A 65 1.36 -10.20 3.35
N SER A 66 1.62 -11.41 3.86
CA SER A 66 2.92 -11.80 4.42
C SER A 66 4.00 -11.86 3.33
N HIS A 67 5.28 -11.84 3.71
CA HIS A 67 6.36 -11.98 2.72
C HIS A 67 6.28 -13.34 2.01
N GLU A 68 5.99 -14.39 2.78
CA GLU A 68 5.87 -15.78 2.32
C GLU A 68 4.70 -15.91 1.34
N ASP A 69 3.56 -15.33 1.66
CA ASP A 69 2.37 -15.39 0.80
C ASP A 69 2.57 -14.58 -0.48
N TRP A 70 3.29 -13.45 -0.43
CA TRP A 70 3.60 -12.70 -1.66
C TRP A 70 4.41 -13.54 -2.66
N HIS A 71 5.28 -14.44 -2.19
CA HIS A 71 6.01 -15.37 -3.05
C HIS A 71 5.10 -16.41 -3.74
N ILE A 72 3.89 -16.65 -3.21
CA ILE A 72 2.91 -17.58 -3.78
C ILE A 72 1.90 -16.84 -4.66
N VAL A 73 1.40 -15.69 -4.17
CA VAL A 73 0.35 -14.91 -4.82
C VAL A 73 0.85 -14.26 -6.12
N VAL A 74 2.04 -13.64 -6.09
CA VAL A 74 2.53 -12.87 -7.26
C VAL A 74 2.70 -13.77 -8.49
N PRO A 75 3.32 -14.97 -8.42
CA PRO A 75 3.43 -15.85 -9.60
C PRO A 75 2.07 -16.24 -10.18
N GLY A 76 1.09 -16.58 -9.33
CA GLY A 76 -0.26 -16.94 -9.77
C GLY A 76 -0.99 -15.77 -10.45
N MET A 77 -0.90 -14.58 -9.88
CA MET A 77 -1.51 -13.37 -10.45
C MET A 77 -0.79 -12.93 -11.72
N ALA A 78 0.54 -13.00 -11.76
CA ALA A 78 1.33 -12.67 -12.94
C ALA A 78 0.97 -13.56 -14.13
N TRP A 79 0.80 -14.87 -13.90
CA TRP A 79 0.33 -15.80 -14.92
C TRP A 79 -1.08 -15.43 -15.42
N ASN A 80 -2.04 -15.24 -14.51
CA ASN A 80 -3.42 -14.87 -14.86
C ASN A 80 -3.52 -13.53 -15.60
N ALA A 81 -2.68 -12.56 -15.25
CA ALA A 81 -2.71 -11.22 -15.82
C ALA A 81 -1.82 -11.05 -17.06
N GLY A 82 -1.05 -12.09 -17.46
CA GLY A 82 -0.12 -12.03 -18.59
C GLY A 82 1.10 -11.13 -18.35
N ILE A 83 1.53 -11.01 -17.08
CA ILE A 83 2.71 -10.22 -16.71
C ILE A 83 3.98 -11.00 -17.10
N SER A 84 4.95 -10.31 -17.71
CA SER A 84 6.22 -10.91 -18.11
C SER A 84 7.03 -11.42 -16.91
N LYS A 85 7.90 -12.41 -17.10
CA LYS A 85 8.74 -12.93 -16.00
C LYS A 85 9.70 -11.90 -15.41
N SER A 86 10.14 -10.91 -16.17
CA SER A 86 10.93 -9.79 -15.65
C SER A 86 10.09 -8.86 -14.77
N ASP A 87 8.86 -8.57 -15.19
CA ASP A 87 7.95 -7.69 -14.44
C ASP A 87 7.40 -8.37 -13.20
N GLU A 88 7.13 -9.67 -13.25
CA GLU A 88 6.78 -10.51 -12.10
C GLU A 88 7.87 -10.41 -11.01
N LYS A 89 9.14 -10.58 -11.40
CA LYS A 89 10.27 -10.45 -10.47
C LYS A 89 10.38 -9.03 -9.91
N ALA A 90 10.17 -8.01 -10.75
CA ALA A 90 10.25 -6.62 -10.33
C ALA A 90 9.14 -6.25 -9.35
N VAL A 91 7.89 -6.63 -9.63
CA VAL A 91 6.74 -6.32 -8.76
C VAL A 91 6.83 -7.09 -7.44
N LEU A 92 7.28 -8.35 -7.46
CA LEU A 92 7.56 -9.09 -6.23
C LEU A 92 8.65 -8.41 -5.39
N ALA A 93 9.75 -8.01 -6.02
CA ALA A 93 10.82 -7.29 -5.32
C ALA A 93 10.34 -5.98 -4.69
N TYR A 94 9.48 -5.24 -5.39
CA TYR A 94 8.84 -4.04 -4.86
C TYR A 94 7.94 -4.34 -3.66
N LEU A 95 7.00 -5.28 -3.79
CA LEU A 95 6.04 -5.62 -2.73
C LEU A 95 6.74 -6.04 -1.43
N LEU A 96 7.80 -6.86 -1.54
CA LEU A 96 8.59 -7.30 -0.39
C LEU A 96 9.40 -6.15 0.24
N ALA A 97 9.93 -5.22 -0.57
CA ALA A 97 10.69 -4.08 -0.06
C ALA A 97 9.79 -2.97 0.55
N ALA A 98 8.56 -2.85 0.02
CA ALA A 98 7.57 -1.86 0.42
C ALA A 98 6.76 -2.28 1.64
N LYS A 99 6.69 -3.58 1.94
CA LYS A 99 6.14 -4.04 3.21
C LYS A 99 7.01 -3.52 4.36
N GLN A 100 6.44 -2.59 5.11
CA GLN A 100 7.03 -2.11 6.36
C GLN A 100 6.94 -3.25 7.38
N GLY A 101 8.03 -3.46 8.11
CA GLY A 101 8.08 -4.37 9.26
C GLY A 101 7.22 -3.88 10.41
#